data_AF-A0A843SNV1-F1
#
_entry.id   AF-A0A843SNV1-F1
#
_cell.length_a   1.000
_cell.length_b   1.000
_cell.length_c   1.000
_cell.angle_alpha   90.00
_cell.angle_beta   90.00
_cell.angle_gamma   90.00
#
_symmetry.space_group_name_H-M   'P 1'
#
loop_
_entity.id
_entity.type
_entity.pdbx_description
1 polymer ?
#
loop_
_entity_poly.entity_id
_entity_poly.type
_entity_poly.pdbx_seq_one_letter_code
_entity_poly.pdbx_strand_id
1 'polypeptide(L)'
;MWERLVAPYEGARVRVLIGRTCRALGDAEAATLEHQAARSVFERLGARPDLARLDAPIPFVEQLSRHRLTAREIDVLRLIANGRTDREIADALCLSEFFNLGTDNDLESHA
;
A
#
# COMPACT_ATOMS: atom_id res chain seq x y z
N MET A 1 5.17 1.58 -23.11
CA MET A 1 6.60 1.95 -23.16
C MET A 1 6.89 2.79 -21.92
N TRP A 2 7.38 2.14 -20.84
CA TRP A 2 7.56 2.74 -19.50
C TRP A 2 9.01 3.21 -19.22
N GLU A 3 9.88 3.15 -20.22
CA GLU A 3 11.34 3.31 -20.10
C GLU A 3 11.82 4.76 -19.84
N ARG A 4 10.92 5.76 -19.75
CA ARG A 4 11.29 7.18 -19.54
C ARG A 4 10.91 7.75 -18.18
N LEU A 5 10.34 6.97 -17.27
CA LEU A 5 10.16 7.44 -15.90
C LEU A 5 11.45 7.17 -15.13
N VAL A 6 12.42 8.08 -15.29
CA VAL A 6 13.41 8.32 -14.24
C VAL A 6 12.61 8.85 -13.05
N ALA A 7 12.01 7.94 -12.27
CA ALA A 7 11.21 8.21 -11.09
C ALA A 7 12.08 7.90 -9.86
N PRO A 8 13.08 8.73 -9.54
CA PRO A 8 14.04 8.45 -8.47
C PRO A 8 13.32 8.24 -7.14
N TYR A 9 12.24 8.98 -6.89
CA TYR A 9 11.41 8.81 -5.71
C TYR A 9 10.79 7.40 -5.61
N GLU A 10 10.12 6.94 -6.68
CA GLU A 10 9.52 5.61 -6.68
C GLU A 10 10.58 4.50 -6.62
N GLY A 11 11.70 4.69 -7.31
CA GLY A 11 12.86 3.80 -7.19
C GLY A 11 13.36 3.68 -5.75
N ALA A 12 13.44 4.81 -5.02
CA ALA A 12 13.82 4.81 -3.61
C ALA A 12 12.78 4.08 -2.72
N ARG A 13 11.48 4.27 -2.97
CA ARG A 13 10.41 3.54 -2.25
C ARG A 13 10.48 2.03 -2.46
N VAL A 14 10.77 1.59 -3.69
CA VAL A 14 10.97 0.17 -4.00
C VAL A 14 12.15 -0.40 -3.23
N ARG A 15 13.29 0.32 -3.16
CA ARG A 15 14.45 -0.10 -2.37
C ARG A 15 14.15 -0.23 -0.88
N VAL A 16 13.32 0.65 -0.32
CA VAL A 16 12.84 0.52 1.08
C VAL A 16 12.09 -0.79 1.28
N LEU A 17 11.21 -1.16 0.35
CA LEU A 17 10.45 -2.42 0.40
C LEU A 17 11.36 -3.64 0.28
N ILE A 18 12.31 -3.63 -0.66
CA ILE A 18 13.30 -4.71 -0.83
C ILE A 18 14.08 -4.89 0.48
N GLY A 19 14.63 -3.81 1.05
CA GLY A 19 15.40 -3.94 2.29
C GLY A 19 14.58 -4.42 3.49
N ARG A 20 13.27 -4.13 3.53
CA ARG A 20 12.36 -4.69 4.55
C ARG A 20 12.16 -6.19 4.36
N THR A 21 12.00 -6.65 3.12
CA THR A 21 11.87 -8.07 2.80
C THR A 21 13.16 -8.83 3.11
N CYS A 22 14.34 -8.31 2.71
CA CYS A 22 15.64 -8.90 3.03
C CYS A 22 15.80 -9.09 4.54
N ARG A 23 15.49 -8.06 5.34
CA ARG A 23 15.56 -8.15 6.81
C ARG A 23 14.60 -9.20 7.37
N ALA A 24 13.38 -9.30 6.84
CA ALA A 24 12.42 -10.32 7.24
C ALA A 24 12.87 -11.75 6.89
N LEU A 25 13.66 -11.90 5.83
CA LEU A 25 14.28 -13.17 5.41
C LEU A 25 15.61 -13.46 6.14
N GLY A 26 16.05 -12.60 7.07
CA GLY A 26 17.30 -12.75 7.81
C GLY A 26 18.54 -12.19 7.11
N ASP A 27 18.39 -11.60 5.94
CA ASP A 27 19.47 -10.95 5.19
C ASP A 27 19.59 -9.47 5.58
N ALA A 28 20.28 -9.23 6.70
CA ALA A 28 20.48 -7.88 7.24
C ALA A 28 21.46 -7.03 6.41
N GLU A 29 22.39 -7.66 5.70
CA GLU A 29 23.40 -6.97 4.88
C GLU A 29 22.75 -6.37 3.63
N ALA A 30 22.01 -7.17 2.87
CA ALA A 30 21.24 -6.69 1.71
C ALA A 30 20.21 -5.63 2.13
N ALA A 31 19.57 -5.82 3.30
CA ALA A 31 18.64 -4.84 3.85
C ALA A 31 19.29 -3.47 4.09
N THR A 32 20.51 -3.46 4.63
CA THR A 32 21.25 -2.24 4.93
C THR A 32 21.65 -1.52 3.65
N LEU A 33 22.16 -2.27 2.67
CA LEU A 33 22.57 -1.73 1.36
C LEU A 33 21.40 -1.03 0.66
N GLU A 34 20.24 -1.68 0.60
CA GLU A 34 19.06 -1.12 -0.07
C GLU A 34 18.48 0.10 0.68
N HIS A 35 18.51 0.08 2.01
CA HIS A 35 18.09 1.23 2.82
C HIS A 35 19.04 2.42 2.68
N GLN A 36 20.35 2.21 2.57
CA GLN A 36 21.31 3.27 2.27
C GLN A 36 21.09 3.87 0.88
N ALA A 37 20.89 3.03 -0.14
CA ALA A 37 20.61 3.49 -1.49
C ALA A 37 19.30 4.31 -1.57
N ALA A 38 18.25 3.91 -0.85
CA ALA A 38 17.02 4.67 -0.73
C ALA A 38 17.24 6.02 -0.03
N ARG A 39 17.99 6.03 1.09
CA ARG A 39 18.32 7.23 1.86
C ARG A 39 18.99 8.29 1.00
N SER A 40 20.04 7.93 0.26
CA SER A 40 20.77 8.87 -0.61
C SER A 40 19.85 9.55 -1.63
N VAL A 41 18.84 8.84 -2.13
CA VAL A 41 17.87 9.41 -3.07
C VAL A 41 16.88 10.32 -2.36
N PHE A 42 16.36 9.94 -1.19
CA PHE A 42 15.46 10.80 -0.42
C PHE A 42 16.15 12.08 0.07
N GLU A 43 17.41 12.01 0.47
CA GLU A 43 18.23 13.19 0.82
C GLU A 43 18.36 14.13 -0.37
N ARG A 44 18.73 13.59 -1.54
CA ARG A 44 18.83 14.38 -2.78
C ARG A 44 17.51 15.04 -3.18
N LEU A 45 16.38 14.40 -2.91
CA LEU A 45 15.04 14.90 -3.21
C LEU A 45 14.43 15.77 -2.09
N GLY A 46 15.10 15.88 -0.94
CA GLY A 46 14.55 16.58 0.24
C GLY A 46 13.31 15.89 0.84
N ALA A 47 13.11 14.60 0.60
CA ALA A 47 11.96 13.81 1.06
C ALA A 47 12.06 13.49 2.57
N ARG A 48 12.00 14.54 3.40
CA ARG A 48 12.10 14.46 4.87
C ARG A 48 11.12 13.47 5.51
N PRO A 49 9.85 13.35 5.08
CA PRO A 49 8.92 12.36 5.65
C PRO A 49 9.39 10.91 5.44
N ASP A 50 10.01 10.62 4.30
CA ASP A 50 10.49 9.28 3.95
C ASP A 50 11.78 8.93 4.69
N LEU A 51 12.66 9.91 4.91
CA LEU A 51 13.82 9.75 5.79
C LEU A 51 13.40 9.42 7.23
N ALA A 52 12.45 10.18 7.78
CA ALA A 52 11.92 9.91 9.11
C ALA A 52 11.29 8.51 9.22
N ARG A 53 10.60 8.05 8.17
CA ARG A 53 10.01 6.70 8.11
C ARG A 53 11.05 5.58 7.97
N LEU A 54 12.21 5.87 7.38
CA LEU A 54 13.32 4.92 7.26
C LEU A 54 14.07 4.74 8.58
N ASP A 55 14.16 5.81 9.38
CA ASP A 55 14.77 5.82 10.71
C ASP A 55 13.85 5.29 11.82
N ALA A 56 12.53 5.31 11.59
CA ALA A 56 11.56 4.81 12.55
C ALA A 56 11.70 3.28 12.74
N PRO A 57 11.72 2.77 13.98
CA PRO A 57 11.59 1.35 14.26
C PRO A 57 10.28 0.86 13.64
N ILE A 58 10.33 -0.14 12.75
CA ILE A 58 9.12 -0.66 12.10
C ILE A 58 8.29 -1.37 13.19
N PRO A 59 7.10 -0.88 13.56
CA PRO A 59 6.23 -1.64 14.44
C PRO A 59 5.74 -2.86 13.64
N PHE A 60 5.86 -4.05 14.23
CA PHE A 60 5.40 -5.32 13.65
C PHE A 60 3.97 -5.23 13.05
N VAL A 61 3.12 -4.41 13.65
CA VAL A 61 1.74 -4.13 13.21
C VAL A 61 1.68 -3.49 11.82
N GLU A 62 2.60 -2.58 11.48
CA GLU A 62 2.57 -1.86 10.20
C GLU A 62 3.02 -2.74 9.03
N GLN A 63 3.88 -3.74 9.27
CA GLN A 63 4.22 -4.76 8.27
C GLN A 63 3.01 -5.60 7.91
N LEU A 64 2.23 -6.04 8.90
CA LEU A 64 0.99 -6.78 8.63
C LEU A 64 -0.04 -5.89 7.94
N SER A 65 -0.19 -4.61 8.32
CA SER A 65 -1.10 -3.69 7.66
C SER A 65 -0.74 -3.42 6.19
N ARG A 66 0.56 -3.32 5.85
CA ARG A 66 1.01 -3.10 4.45
C ARG A 66 0.86 -4.34 3.57
N HIS A 67 0.77 -5.54 4.15
CA HIS A 67 0.54 -6.79 3.45
C HIS A 67 -0.93 -7.26 3.51
N ARG A 68 -1.81 -6.50 4.16
CA ARG A 68 -3.24 -6.78 4.21
C ARG A 68 -3.94 -5.92 3.18
N LEU A 69 -4.55 -6.61 2.22
CA LEU A 69 -5.46 -6.01 1.26
C LEU A 69 -6.52 -5.21 2.02
N THR A 70 -6.73 -3.98 1.59
CA THR A 70 -7.86 -3.16 2.03
C THR A 70 -9.17 -3.84 1.66
N ALA A 71 -10.27 -3.49 2.34
CA ALA A 71 -11.59 -4.01 2.02
C ALA A 71 -11.90 -3.85 0.51
N ARG A 72 -11.50 -2.71 -0.06
CA ARG A 72 -11.68 -2.40 -1.47
C ARG A 72 -10.87 -3.29 -2.39
N GLU A 73 -9.60 -3.55 -2.06
CA GLU A 73 -8.75 -4.45 -2.85
C GLU A 73 -9.22 -5.90 -2.78
N ILE A 74 -9.78 -6.34 -1.64
CA ILE A 74 -10.42 -7.65 -1.52
C ILE A 74 -11.63 -7.74 -2.45
N ASP A 75 -12.48 -6.71 -2.50
CA ASP A 75 -13.66 -6.71 -3.36
C ASP A 75 -13.28 -6.70 -4.86
N VAL A 76 -12.27 -5.92 -5.24
CA VAL A 76 -11.69 -5.96 -6.58
C VAL A 76 -11.20 -7.37 -6.92
N LEU A 77 -10.43 -8.01 -6.04
CA LEU A 77 -9.91 -9.36 -6.28
C LEU A 77 -11.01 -10.41 -6.40
N ARG A 78 -12.08 -10.30 -5.61
CA ARG A 78 -13.25 -11.19 -5.73
C ARG A 78 -13.90 -11.05 -7.10
N LEU A 79 -14.07 -9.83 -7.61
CA LEU A 79 -14.69 -9.61 -8.91
C LEU A 79 -13.79 -10.11 -10.05
N ILE A 80 -12.48 -9.88 -9.97
CA ILE A 80 -11.49 -10.41 -10.91
C ILE A 80 -11.51 -11.95 -10.90
N ALA A 81 -11.52 -12.58 -9.72
CA ALA A 81 -11.57 -14.04 -9.59
C ALA A 81 -12.87 -14.64 -10.18
N ASN A 82 -13.94 -13.86 -10.24
CA ASN A 82 -15.20 -14.23 -10.91
C ASN A 82 -15.21 -13.91 -12.43
N GLY A 83 -14.07 -13.51 -13.01
CA GLY A 83 -13.92 -13.24 -14.43
C GLY A 83 -14.53 -11.92 -14.91
N ARG A 84 -14.79 -10.97 -14.00
CA ARG A 84 -15.35 -9.67 -14.36
C ARG A 84 -14.32 -8.83 -15.12
N THR A 85 -14.79 -8.10 -16.11
CA THR A 85 -14.01 -7.10 -16.85
C THR A 85 -13.80 -5.84 -16.02
N ASP A 86 -12.76 -5.08 -16.32
CA ASP A 86 -12.45 -3.81 -15.62
C ASP A 86 -13.64 -2.83 -15.59
N ARG A 87 -14.44 -2.79 -16.67
CA ARG A 87 -15.66 -1.97 -16.74
C ARG A 87 -16.75 -2.47 -15.79
N GLU A 88 -17.01 -3.77 -15.75
CA GLU A 88 -17.98 -4.36 -14.81
C GLU A 88 -17.54 -4.21 -13.34
N ILE A 89 -16.23 -4.29 -13.10
CA ILE A 89 -15.64 -4.05 -11.78
C ILE A 89 -15.88 -2.61 -11.36
N ALA A 90 -15.56 -1.64 -12.23
CA ALA A 90 -15.80 -0.22 -11.96
C ALA A 90 -17.27 0.08 -11.68
N ASP A 91 -18.19 -0.48 -12.48
CA ASP A 91 -19.64 -0.29 -12.29
C ASP A 91 -20.11 -0.89 -10.95
N ALA A 92 -19.72 -2.12 -10.62
CA ALA A 92 -20.11 -2.77 -9.36
C ALA A 92 -19.56 -2.05 -8.11
N LEU A 93 -18.34 -1.54 -8.21
CA LEU A 93 -17.64 -0.87 -7.12
C LEU A 93 -18.10 0.59 -6.95
N CYS A 94 -18.50 1.29 -8.01
CA CYS A 94 -19.07 2.64 -7.92
C CYS A 94 -20.48 2.60 -7.28
N LEU A 95 -21.26 1.55 -7.55
CA LEU A 95 -22.56 1.35 -6.89
C LEU A 95 -22.43 1.00 -5.40
N SER A 96 -21.36 0.31 -5.00
CA SER A 96 -21.16 -0.07 -3.60
C SER A 96 -20.75 1.10 -2.68
N GLU A 97 -20.14 2.16 -3.22
CA GLU A 97 -19.80 3.36 -2.42
C GLU A 97 -21.05 4.19 -2.09
N PHE A 98 -22.02 4.19 -3.01
CA PHE A 98 -23.30 4.89 -2.83
C PHE A 98 -24.28 4.14 -1.94
N PHE A 99 -24.21 2.80 -1.87
CA PHE A 99 -25.12 1.99 -1.06
C PHE A 99 -24.74 1.91 0.43
N ASN A 100 -23.50 2.26 0.81
CA ASN A 100 -23.02 2.11 2.19
C ASN A 100 -23.14 3.38 3.06
N LEU A 101 -23.94 4.37 2.63
CA LEU A 101 -24.19 5.63 3.35
C LEU A 101 -25.67 5.84 3.75
N GLY A 102 -26.49 4.78 3.77
CA GLY A 102 -27.89 4.97 4.16
C GLY A 102 -28.73 3.71 4.31
N THR A 103 -28.45 2.90 5.33
CA THR A 103 -29.46 2.14 6.08
C THR A 103 -28.96 1.92 7.51
N ASP A 104 -28.81 3.00 8.26
CA ASP A 104 -28.79 2.97 9.73
C ASP A 104 -29.89 3.94 10.20
N ASN A 105 -31.11 3.67 9.76
CA ASN A 105 -32.31 4.25 10.33
C ASN A 105 -33.41 3.21 10.19
N ASP A 106 -33.53 2.37 11.21
CA ASP A 106 -34.78 2.06 11.88
C ASP A 106 -34.46 0.98 12.91
N LEU A 107 -34.64 1.30 14.20
CA LEU A 107 -35.25 0.47 15.25
C LEU A 107 -34.89 1.05 16.62
N GLU A 108 -35.64 2.06 17.07
CA GLU A 108 -36.06 2.14 18.48
C GLU A 108 -37.37 2.95 18.60
N SER A 109 -38.46 2.31 18.16
CA SER A 109 -39.76 2.47 18.78
C SER A 109 -39.93 1.32 19.76
N HIS A 110 -39.93 1.58 21.07
CA HIS A 110 -40.80 0.95 22.08
C HIS A 110 -40.41 1.41 23.50
N ALA A 111 -41.17 2.36 24.05
CA ALA A 111 -41.88 2.29 25.35
C ALA A 111 -42.29 3.70 25.81
#